data_AF-A0A2A4R380-F1
#
_entry.id   AF-A0A2A4R380-F1
#
_cell.length_a   1.000
_cell.length_b   1.000
_cell.length_c   1.000
_cell.angle_alpha   90.00
_cell.angle_beta   90.00
_cell.angle_gamma   90.00
#
_symmetry.space_group_name_H-M   'P 1'
#
loop_
_entity.id
_entity.type
_entity.pdbx_description
1 polymer ?
#
loop_
_entity_poly.entity_id
_entity_poly.type
_entity_poly.pdbx_seq_one_letter_code
_entity_poly.pdbx_strand_id
1 'polypeptide(L)'
;MRLILSLILVLGFGSTVRAEDTIIEACHTAVAFLLNLEKYKLEVSNVQSFPELSPPRVNFRIGGSADMVSCQFTSNSDLFGITQLCYSGSCLPKDGQTFEEIKVLMKRAGY
;
A
#
# COMPACT_ATOMS: atom_id res chain seq x y z
N MET A 1 -38.27 -27.87 -30.68
CA MET A 1 -38.08 -26.41 -30.57
C MET A 1 -37.24 -26.09 -29.34
N ARG A 2 -36.08 -25.47 -29.60
CA ARG A 2 -35.28 -24.53 -28.80
C ARG A 2 -35.10 -24.75 -27.29
N LEU A 3 -33.90 -25.24 -26.97
CA LEU A 3 -33.06 -24.97 -25.80
C LEU A 3 -33.20 -23.55 -25.25
N ILE A 4 -33.36 -23.39 -23.93
CA ILE A 4 -32.79 -22.24 -23.21
C ILE A 4 -32.21 -22.73 -21.88
N LEU A 5 -30.90 -22.95 -21.92
CA LEU A 5 -30.02 -23.21 -20.80
C LEU A 5 -29.72 -21.84 -20.15
N SER A 6 -30.41 -21.50 -19.06
CA SER A 6 -30.12 -20.30 -18.28
C SER A 6 -28.89 -20.52 -17.40
N LEU A 7 -27.71 -20.42 -18.00
CA LEU A 7 -26.43 -20.38 -17.30
C LEU A 7 -26.27 -18.98 -16.67
N ILE A 8 -26.70 -18.82 -15.42
CA ILE A 8 -26.44 -17.60 -14.65
C ILE A 8 -24.97 -17.67 -14.20
N LEU A 9 -24.10 -17.05 -15.01
CA LEU A 9 -22.70 -16.82 -14.69
C LEU A 9 -22.62 -15.69 -13.66
N VAL A 10 -22.65 -16.03 -12.36
CA VAL A 10 -22.29 -15.08 -11.29
C VAL A 10 -20.77 -14.94 -11.32
N LEU A 11 -20.27 -14.00 -12.12
CA LEU A 11 -18.88 -13.57 -12.06
C LEU A 11 -18.64 -12.91 -10.70
N GLY A 12 -17.86 -13.58 -9.85
CA GLY A 12 -17.44 -13.08 -8.55
C GLY A 12 -16.56 -11.84 -8.70
N PHE A 13 -17.12 -10.68 -8.34
CA PHE A 13 -16.36 -9.47 -8.01
C PHE A 13 -16.24 -9.42 -6.48
N GLY A 14 -15.17 -9.99 -5.92
CA GLY A 14 -14.99 -10.05 -4.47
C GLY A 14 -13.55 -9.88 -3.97
N SER A 15 -12.58 -9.63 -4.85
CA SER A 15 -11.16 -9.73 -4.49
C SER A 15 -10.41 -8.39 -4.40
N THR A 16 -11.01 -7.28 -4.83
CA THR A 16 -10.33 -5.97 -4.89
C THR A 16 -10.21 -5.29 -3.53
N VAL A 17 -11.22 -5.42 -2.67
CA VAL A 17 -11.28 -4.75 -1.35
C VAL A 17 -10.11 -5.16 -0.44
N ARG A 18 -9.72 -6.44 -0.48
CA ARG A 18 -8.66 -6.97 0.41
C ARG A 18 -7.26 -6.46 0.02
N ALA A 19 -6.98 -6.33 -1.27
CA ALA A 19 -5.69 -5.83 -1.75
C ALA A 19 -5.51 -4.35 -1.43
N GLU A 20 -6.60 -3.57 -1.57
CA GLU A 20 -6.62 -2.14 -1.26
C GLU A 20 -6.29 -1.85 0.21
N ASP A 21 -6.99 -2.50 1.14
CA ASP A 21 -6.73 -2.35 2.58
C ASP A 21 -5.29 -2.74 2.91
N THR A 22 -4.77 -3.81 2.30
CA THR A 22 -3.43 -4.32 2.60
C THR A 22 -2.32 -3.35 2.17
N ILE A 23 -2.41 -2.72 0.99
CA ILE A 23 -1.39 -1.75 0.54
C ILE A 23 -1.45 -0.45 1.35
N ILE A 24 -2.64 -0.03 1.77
CA ILE A 24 -2.81 1.13 2.66
C ILE A 24 -2.12 0.84 3.99
N GLU A 25 -2.39 -0.33 4.58
CA GLU A 25 -1.76 -0.74 5.83
C GLU A 25 -0.25 -0.89 5.72
N ALA A 26 0.24 -1.44 4.61
CA ALA A 26 1.67 -1.58 4.34
C ALA A 26 2.36 -0.21 4.25
N CYS A 27 1.74 0.75 3.54
CA CYS A 27 2.26 2.12 3.43
C CYS A 27 2.25 2.83 4.79
N HIS A 28 1.15 2.68 5.55
CA HIS A 28 1.03 3.25 6.88
C HIS A 28 2.11 2.71 7.84
N THR A 29 2.35 1.40 7.78
CA THR A 29 3.39 0.72 8.57
C THR A 29 4.80 1.18 8.17
N ALA A 30 5.07 1.33 6.87
CA ALA A 30 6.37 1.83 6.38
C ALA A 30 6.69 3.24 6.92
N VAL A 31 5.69 4.14 6.93
CA VAL A 31 5.85 5.50 7.48
C VAL A 31 5.99 5.49 8.99
N ALA A 32 5.24 4.63 9.69
CA ALA A 32 5.39 4.49 11.14
C ALA A 32 6.83 4.10 11.50
N PHE A 33 7.45 3.17 10.76
CA PHE A 33 8.88 2.85 10.92
C PHE A 33 9.79 4.02 10.57
N LEU A 34 9.54 4.73 9.47
CA LEU A 34 10.33 5.91 9.08
C LEU A 34 10.35 6.98 10.18
N LEU A 35 9.21 7.24 10.81
CA LEU A 35 9.05 8.26 11.83
C LEU A 35 9.35 7.75 13.25
N ASN A 36 9.73 6.47 13.41
CA ASN A 36 9.87 5.80 14.70
C ASN A 36 8.63 5.97 15.60
N LEU A 37 7.44 5.92 15.00
CA LEU A 37 6.17 6.00 15.68
C LEU A 37 5.48 4.63 15.69
N GLU A 38 4.66 4.40 16.69
CA GLU A 38 3.71 3.28 16.63
C GLU A 38 2.62 3.60 15.60
N LYS A 39 2.23 2.62 14.77
CA LYS A 39 1.24 2.80 13.68
C LYS A 39 -0.05 3.48 14.15
N TYR A 40 -0.54 3.19 15.35
CA TYR A 40 -1.78 3.79 15.86
C TYR A 40 -1.65 5.27 16.27
N LYS A 41 -0.42 5.78 16.44
CA LYS A 41 -0.15 7.21 16.74
C LYS A 41 0.00 8.04 15.47
N LEU A 42 0.13 7.40 14.32
CA LEU A 42 0.24 8.07 13.04
C LEU A 42 -1.17 8.32 12.52
N GLU A 43 -1.65 9.54 12.75
CA GLU A 43 -2.91 9.99 12.16
C GLU A 43 -2.73 10.12 10.65
N VAL A 44 -3.67 9.57 9.88
CA VAL A 44 -3.67 9.65 8.41
C VAL A 44 -4.98 10.25 7.93
N SER A 45 -4.90 11.08 6.89
CA SER A 45 -6.06 11.69 6.23
C SER A 45 -5.88 11.69 4.72
N ASN A 46 -6.98 11.85 3.98
CA ASN A 46 -6.96 11.93 2.51
C ASN A 46 -6.26 10.72 1.86
N VAL A 47 -6.53 9.51 2.35
CA VAL A 47 -5.95 8.28 1.81
C VAL A 47 -6.50 8.03 0.41
N GLN A 48 -5.59 7.79 -0.53
CA GLN A 48 -5.88 7.39 -1.90
C GLN A 48 -5.02 6.18 -2.25
N SER A 49 -5.70 5.10 -2.59
CA SER A 49 -5.14 3.81 -2.96
C SER A 49 -5.40 3.56 -4.43
N PHE A 50 -4.38 3.04 -5.11
CA PHE A 50 -4.45 2.66 -6.52
C PHE A 50 -3.81 1.27 -6.69
N PRO A 51 -4.41 0.21 -6.12
CA PRO A 51 -3.90 -1.16 -6.20
C PRO A 51 -3.82 -1.70 -7.64
N GLU A 52 -4.63 -1.14 -8.54
CA GLU A 52 -4.71 -1.50 -9.95
C GLU A 52 -3.56 -0.95 -10.81
N LEU A 53 -2.77 0.00 -10.29
CA LEU A 53 -1.60 0.51 -10.99
C LEU A 53 -0.45 -0.49 -10.96
N SER A 54 0.44 -0.39 -11.95
CA SER A 54 1.69 -1.16 -11.99
C SER A 54 2.87 -0.19 -12.12
N PRO A 55 3.56 0.19 -11.02
CA PRO A 55 3.43 -0.36 -9.66
C PRO A 55 2.21 0.17 -8.87
N PRO A 56 1.63 -0.62 -7.93
CA PRO A 56 0.58 -0.17 -7.02
C PRO A 56 1.03 1.02 -6.19
N ARG A 57 0.09 1.94 -5.90
CA ARG A 57 0.38 3.21 -5.22
C ARG A 57 -0.56 3.50 -4.08
N VAL A 58 -0.03 4.15 -3.05
CA VAL A 58 -0.81 4.75 -1.97
C VAL A 58 -0.28 6.14 -1.69
N ASN A 59 -1.18 7.11 -1.59
CA ASN A 59 -0.88 8.46 -1.15
C ASN A 59 -1.76 8.82 0.05
N PHE A 60 -1.20 9.47 1.06
CA PHE A 60 -1.99 10.04 2.15
C PHE A 60 -1.30 11.26 2.75
N ARG A 61 -2.03 11.99 3.60
CA ARG A 61 -1.50 13.07 4.43
C ARG A 61 -1.39 12.63 5.88
N ILE A 62 -0.38 13.14 6.57
CA ILE A 62 -0.26 12.96 8.01
C ILE A 62 -1.20 13.94 8.72
N GLY A 63 -1.98 13.46 9.67
CA GLY A 63 -2.89 14.27 10.48
C GLY A 63 -2.13 15.38 11.19
N GLY A 64 -2.67 16.60 11.13
CA GLY A 64 -2.02 17.78 11.71
C GLY A 64 -0.79 18.29 10.96
N SER A 65 -0.40 17.67 9.84
CA SER A 65 0.70 18.14 8.98
C SER A 65 0.24 18.42 7.55
N ALA A 66 0.97 19.28 6.85
CA ALA A 66 0.86 19.44 5.40
C ALA A 66 1.61 18.34 4.63
N ASP A 67 2.37 17.49 5.34
CA ASP A 67 3.22 16.46 4.75
C ASP A 67 2.40 15.41 4.02
N MET A 68 2.81 15.17 2.77
CA MET A 68 2.28 14.10 1.94
C MET A 68 3.23 12.91 1.96
N VAL A 69 2.65 11.74 2.09
CA VAL A 69 3.30 10.45 1.93
C VAL A 69 2.89 9.86 0.57
N SER A 70 3.85 9.24 -0.11
CA SER A 70 3.60 8.38 -1.27
C SER A 70 4.40 7.09 -1.15
N CYS A 71 3.72 5.95 -1.27
CA CYS A 71 4.33 4.62 -1.34
C CYS A 71 4.07 3.98 -2.69
N GLN A 72 5.08 3.30 -3.24
CA GLN A 72 4.93 2.38 -4.38
C GLN A 72 5.33 0.97 -3.98
N PHE A 73 4.60 -0.03 -4.47
CA PHE A 73 4.82 -1.44 -4.16
C PHE A 73 5.20 -2.25 -5.40
N THR A 74 5.73 -3.45 -5.20
CA THR A 74 5.95 -4.41 -6.29
C THR A 74 4.61 -4.90 -6.83
N SER A 75 4.46 -4.98 -8.16
CA SER A 75 3.25 -5.53 -8.79
C SER A 75 3.19 -7.08 -8.77
N ASN A 76 4.26 -7.76 -8.32
CA ASN A 76 4.59 -9.12 -8.75
C ASN A 76 4.79 -10.15 -7.63
N SER A 77 4.22 -9.96 -6.44
CA SER A 77 4.33 -10.97 -5.37
C SER A 77 3.17 -10.90 -4.39
N ASP A 78 2.84 -12.06 -3.79
CA ASP A 78 1.88 -12.21 -2.67
C ASP A 78 2.27 -11.40 -1.42
N LEU A 79 3.49 -10.83 -1.41
CA LEU A 79 4.07 -9.94 -0.41
C LEU A 79 4.25 -8.56 -1.04
N PHE A 80 3.66 -7.53 -0.44
CA PHE A 80 3.71 -6.15 -0.89
C PHE A 80 5.07 -5.51 -0.55
N GLY A 81 6.06 -5.76 -1.41
CA GLY A 81 7.40 -5.17 -1.26
C GLY A 81 7.39 -3.69 -1.61
N ILE A 82 7.72 -2.81 -0.64
CA ILE A 82 7.86 -1.38 -0.92
C ILE A 82 9.06 -1.12 -1.86
N THR A 83 8.83 -0.36 -2.93
CA THR A 83 9.83 -0.02 -3.96
C THR A 83 10.18 1.47 -3.98
N GLN A 84 9.31 2.31 -3.41
CA GLN A 84 9.56 3.73 -3.21
C GLN A 84 8.75 4.21 -2.01
N LEU A 85 9.39 5.03 -1.17
CA LEU A 85 8.75 5.74 -0.07
C LEU A 85 9.15 7.21 -0.15
N CYS A 86 8.16 8.09 -0.29
CA CYS A 86 8.34 9.52 -0.29
C CYS A 86 7.58 10.16 0.86
N TYR A 87 8.22 11.13 1.51
CA TYR A 87 7.72 11.86 2.66
C TYR A 87 8.04 13.35 2.47
N SER A 88 7.07 14.23 2.66
CA SER A 88 7.24 15.70 2.57
C SER A 88 7.91 16.14 1.25
N GLY A 89 7.49 15.53 0.14
CA GLY A 89 7.99 15.86 -1.20
C GLY A 89 9.39 15.29 -1.55
N SER A 90 10.03 14.54 -0.64
CA SER A 90 11.32 13.89 -0.89
C SER A 90 11.20 12.38 -0.79
N CYS A 91 11.89 11.66 -1.68
CA CYS A 91 11.89 10.19 -1.67
C CYS A 91 13.16 9.65 -1.03
N LEU A 92 13.01 8.57 -0.25
CA LEU A 92 14.16 7.87 0.29
C LEU A 92 14.99 7.27 -0.85
N PRO A 93 16.33 7.36 -0.79
CA PRO A 93 17.20 6.70 -1.76
C PRO A 93 17.04 5.19 -1.65
N LYS A 94 16.89 4.51 -2.80
CA LYS A 94 16.63 3.06 -2.87
C LYS A 94 17.76 2.21 -2.31
N ASP A 95 18.98 2.72 -2.36
CA ASP A 95 20.23 2.15 -1.85
C ASP A 95 20.61 2.72 -0.47
N GLY A 96 19.76 3.56 0.12
CA GLY A 96 19.98 4.13 1.43
C GLY A 96 19.72 3.12 2.55
N GLN A 97 20.54 3.19 3.59
CA GLN A 97 20.42 2.35 4.80
C GLN A 97 19.00 2.39 5.38
N THR A 98 18.40 3.57 5.52
CA THR A 98 17.03 3.73 6.07
C THR A 98 15.98 3.01 5.23
N PHE A 99 16.10 3.04 3.90
CA PHE A 99 15.13 2.37 3.02
C PHE A 99 15.26 0.84 3.12
N GLU A 100 16.49 0.33 3.19
CA GLU A 100 16.75 -1.09 3.43
C GLU A 100 16.24 -1.56 4.80
N GLU A 101 16.43 -0.76 5.85
CA GLU A 101 15.90 -1.05 7.19
C GLU A 101 14.37 -1.14 7.18
N ILE A 102 13.68 -0.20 6.54
CA ILE A 102 12.22 -0.21 6.40
C ILE A 102 11.76 -1.47 5.67
N LYS A 103 12.39 -1.85 4.57
CA LYS A 103 12.08 -3.10 3.85
C LYS A 103 12.22 -4.33 4.76
N VAL A 104 13.27 -4.40 5.58
CA VAL A 104 13.47 -5.51 6.53
C VAL A 104 12.38 -5.53 7.59
N LEU A 105 12.01 -4.37 8.13
CA LEU A 105 10.96 -4.25 9.14
C LEU A 105 9.58 -4.63 8.58
N MET A 106 9.26 -4.19 7.36
CA MET A 106 8.04 -4.57 6.65
C MET A 106 7.96 -6.08 6.42
N LYS A 107 9.06 -6.69 5.95
CA LYS A 107 9.14 -8.14 5.78
C LYS A 107 8.89 -8.92 7.07
N ARG A 108 9.39 -8.42 8.20
CA ARG A 108 9.11 -9.01 9.53
C ARG A 108 7.66 -8.84 9.97
N ALA A 109 7.02 -7.76 9.55
CA ALA A 109 5.60 -7.50 9.81
C ALA A 109 4.65 -8.29 8.88
N GLY A 110 5.20 -9.03 7.90
CA GLY A 110 4.42 -9.88 6.99
C GLY A 110 4.05 -9.23 5.66
N TYR A 111 4.72 -8.14 5.28
CA TYR A 111 4.54 -7.46 3.99
C TYR A 111 5.69 -7.72 3.01
#